data_AF-A0A937LWA1-F1
#
_entry.id   AF-A0A937LWA1-F1
#
_cell.length_a   1.000
_cell.length_b   1.000
_cell.length_c   1.000
_cell.angle_alpha   90.00
_cell.angle_beta   90.00
_cell.angle_gamma   90.00
#
_symmetry.space_group_name_H-M   'P 1'
#
loop_
_entity.id
_entity.type
_entity.pdbx_description
1 polymer ?
#
loop_
_entity_poly.entity_id
_entity_poly.type
_entity_poly.pdbx_seq_one_letter_code
_entity_poly.pdbx_strand_id
1 'polypeptide(L)'
;MKLKNKNLALHWQVIIGLVLGGVYAWFAVANNWIHFTMDYINPFGNIFINLLKMIAVPLVLFSIISGIISLKDITQLGRMGIKTLCLYLLTTLFSVSLGLVYVNIVNPGENQSLEIRTEKRIEYEIWLSENPHVERVDDINFLSDPNFSEKISEVRARIKGEEITGWVADKVNKRAKEKTKGPLSALEDVFSSNIFRSLTDSKMLQIIFFGILFGGVLSMIPKEKAKPVMDLVEGLNEVFVKMVMVIMKAMPFFVFALMAGQIVKAAGSDPDKFTELMKFYLWYGGVVIAGLVTMAFIFYPIIVKIFTGLGFRKFLRSVKDAQITAFSTSSSVATLPVTMGCLENNLKVSKSTTSFVLPIGATVNMDGTSLYQGIAVVALAQFHMVDLSILQQLIIVGTATLASIGAAAIPSAGLILMMVVLESVGLNPLWIAIIFPIDRILDMCRTVVNVTGDASVAAIIAYSENEISSVDDL
;
A
#
# COMPACT_ATOMS: atom_id res chain seq x y z
N MET A 1 -0.07 -43.41 22.93
CA MET A 1 -0.05 -43.09 21.49
C MET A 1 -0.46 -41.62 21.32
N LYS A 2 0.49 -40.68 21.21
CA LYS A 2 0.18 -39.26 20.98
C LYS A 2 -0.33 -39.11 19.55
N LEU A 3 -1.63 -38.89 19.38
CA LEU A 3 -2.21 -38.46 18.11
C LEU A 3 -1.62 -37.09 17.77
N LYS A 4 -0.64 -37.09 16.87
CA LYS A 4 -0.04 -35.91 16.27
C LYS A 4 -1.09 -35.32 15.33
N ASN A 5 -2.06 -34.56 15.87
CA ASN A 5 -2.96 -33.77 15.04
C ASN A 5 -2.07 -32.81 14.23
N LYS A 6 -1.91 -33.10 12.94
CA LYS A 6 -1.33 -32.18 11.97
C LYS A 6 -2.34 -31.06 11.77
N ASN A 7 -2.42 -30.12 12.72
CA ASN A 7 -3.15 -28.89 12.51
C ASN A 7 -2.60 -28.25 11.22
N LEU A 8 -3.50 -27.87 10.31
CA LEU A 8 -3.13 -27.16 9.09
C LEU A 8 -2.23 -25.99 9.46
N ALA A 9 -1.15 -25.77 8.69
CA ALA A 9 -0.29 -24.62 8.96
C ALA A 9 -1.08 -23.31 8.76
N LEU A 10 -0.76 -22.29 9.56
CA LEU A 10 -1.56 -21.07 9.67
C LEU A 10 -1.84 -20.41 8.31
N HIS A 11 -0.83 -20.31 7.44
CA HIS A 11 -0.99 -19.78 6.08
C HIS A 11 -2.10 -20.46 5.27
N TRP A 12 -2.25 -21.78 5.37
CA TRP A 12 -3.34 -22.49 4.69
C TRP A 12 -4.71 -22.18 5.30
N GLN A 13 -4.78 -22.04 6.61
CA GLN A 13 -6.02 -21.64 7.28
C GLN A 13 -6.46 -20.24 6.82
N VAL A 14 -5.51 -19.32 6.68
CA VAL A 14 -5.80 -17.96 6.21
C VAL A 14 -6.23 -17.95 4.75
N ILE A 15 -5.58 -18.70 3.87
CA ILE A 15 -6.01 -18.85 2.46
C ILE A 15 -7.43 -19.41 2.38
N ILE A 16 -7.75 -20.42 3.19
CA ILE A 16 -9.11 -20.96 3.27
C ILE A 16 -10.10 -19.89 3.73
N GLY A 17 -9.78 -19.14 4.79
CA GLY A 17 -10.62 -18.04 5.27
C GLY A 17 -10.86 -16.99 4.19
N LEU A 18 -9.83 -16.66 3.41
CA LEU A 18 -9.93 -15.71 2.30
C LEU A 18 -10.90 -16.19 1.20
N VAL A 19 -10.72 -17.42 0.74
CA VAL A 19 -11.54 -18.02 -0.32
C VAL A 19 -12.99 -18.13 0.15
N LEU A 20 -13.21 -18.61 1.38
CA LEU A 20 -14.55 -18.71 1.96
C LEU A 20 -15.21 -17.33 2.08
N GLY A 21 -14.46 -16.29 2.45
CA GLY A 21 -14.98 -14.92 2.55
C GLY A 21 -15.42 -14.38 1.19
N GLY A 22 -14.64 -14.65 0.14
CA GLY A 22 -14.99 -14.28 -1.24
C GLY A 22 -16.21 -15.02 -1.77
N VAL A 23 -16.27 -16.34 -1.57
CA VAL A 23 -17.44 -17.16 -1.98
C VAL A 23 -18.69 -16.71 -1.24
N TYR A 24 -18.60 -16.47 0.07
CA TYR A 24 -19.69 -15.93 0.86
C TYR A 24 -20.14 -14.56 0.32
N ALA A 25 -19.21 -13.66 0.01
CA ALA A 25 -19.55 -12.32 -0.50
C ALA A 25 -20.32 -12.40 -1.82
N TRP A 26 -19.89 -13.25 -2.75
CA TRP A 26 -20.61 -13.45 -4.01
C TRP A 26 -22.04 -13.93 -3.78
N PHE A 27 -22.23 -14.91 -2.88
CA PHE A 27 -23.57 -15.37 -2.51
C PHE A 27 -24.39 -14.27 -1.83
N ALA A 28 -23.77 -13.48 -0.96
CA ALA A 28 -24.42 -12.38 -0.26
C ALA A 28 -24.89 -11.29 -1.21
N VAL A 29 -24.10 -10.93 -2.23
CA VAL A 29 -24.51 -9.98 -3.27
C VAL A 29 -25.66 -10.56 -4.10
N ALA A 30 -25.55 -11.81 -4.55
CA ALA A 30 -26.57 -12.46 -5.37
C ALA A 30 -27.93 -12.60 -4.66
N ASN A 31 -27.95 -12.76 -3.33
CA ASN A 31 -29.16 -12.93 -2.53
C ASN A 31 -29.58 -11.64 -1.78
N ASN A 32 -28.96 -10.50 -2.09
CA ASN A 32 -29.22 -9.20 -1.47
C ASN A 32 -29.02 -9.16 0.07
N TRP A 33 -28.06 -9.94 0.59
CA TRP A 33 -27.66 -9.97 2.01
C TRP A 33 -26.63 -8.88 2.35
N ILE A 34 -26.70 -7.75 1.65
CA ILE A 34 -25.75 -6.65 1.79
C ILE A 34 -25.78 -6.11 3.22
N HIS A 35 -26.97 -5.78 3.73
CA HIS A 35 -27.15 -5.27 5.09
C HIS A 35 -26.67 -6.25 6.16
N PHE A 36 -27.06 -7.52 6.06
CA PHE A 36 -26.64 -8.54 7.03
C PHE A 36 -25.11 -8.67 7.09
N THR A 37 -24.46 -8.69 5.93
CA THR A 37 -23.00 -8.79 5.86
C THR A 37 -22.33 -7.54 6.47
N MET A 38 -22.87 -6.35 6.19
CA MET A 38 -22.33 -5.10 6.70
C MET A 38 -22.52 -4.94 8.22
N ASP A 39 -23.63 -5.41 8.77
CA ASP A 39 -23.97 -5.21 10.18
C ASP A 39 -23.43 -6.31 11.09
N TYR A 40 -23.28 -7.54 10.60
CA TYR A 40 -22.94 -8.70 11.45
C TYR A 40 -21.59 -9.35 11.12
N ILE A 41 -21.08 -9.23 9.88
CA ILE A 41 -19.82 -9.87 9.48
C ILE A 41 -18.68 -8.85 9.39
N ASN A 42 -18.89 -7.76 8.66
CA ASN A 42 -17.88 -6.71 8.50
C ASN A 42 -17.32 -6.15 9.83
N PRO A 43 -18.09 -6.04 10.94
CA PRO A 43 -17.54 -5.59 12.22
C PRO A 43 -16.38 -6.46 12.73
N PHE A 44 -16.38 -7.77 12.49
CA PHE A 44 -15.25 -8.63 12.87
C PHE A 44 -13.99 -8.29 12.07
N GLY A 45 -14.13 -7.95 10.78
CA GLY A 45 -13.02 -7.42 9.98
C GLY A 45 -12.49 -6.09 10.52
N ASN A 46 -13.38 -5.19 10.96
CA ASN A 46 -12.98 -3.92 11.56
C ASN A 46 -12.28 -4.11 12.92
N ILE A 47 -12.78 -5.02 13.76
CA ILE A 47 -12.14 -5.40 15.03
C ILE A 47 -10.71 -5.86 14.79
N PHE A 48 -10.49 -6.71 13.78
CA PHE A 48 -9.17 -7.21 13.44
C PHE A 48 -8.19 -6.09 13.08
N ILE A 49 -8.61 -5.18 12.20
CA ILE A 49 -7.81 -4.02 11.82
C ILE A 49 -7.47 -3.16 13.05
N ASN A 50 -8.44 -2.94 13.93
CA ASN A 50 -8.25 -2.14 15.14
C ASN A 50 -7.26 -2.80 16.11
N LEU A 51 -7.32 -4.13 16.29
CA LEU A 51 -6.38 -4.88 17.12
C LEU A 51 -4.94 -4.77 16.60
N LEU A 52 -4.74 -4.88 15.28
CA LEU A 52 -3.41 -4.74 14.68
C LEU A 52 -2.90 -3.30 14.77
N LYS A 53 -3.74 -2.29 14.51
CA LYS A 53 -3.37 -0.87 14.65
C LYS A 53 -3.00 -0.51 16.09
N MET A 54 -3.73 -1.04 17.06
CA MET A 54 -3.48 -0.85 18.50
C MET A 54 -2.08 -1.34 18.89
N ILE A 55 -1.59 -2.43 18.28
CA ILE A 55 -0.26 -2.97 18.58
C ILE A 55 0.82 -2.33 17.72
N ALA A 56 0.53 -2.02 16.46
CA ALA A 56 1.52 -1.55 15.51
C ALA A 56 2.21 -0.26 15.97
N VAL A 57 1.44 0.74 16.42
CA VAL A 57 2.01 2.05 16.79
C VAL A 57 2.95 1.96 18.01
N PRO A 58 2.55 1.39 19.16
CA PRO A 58 3.47 1.19 20.29
C PRO A 58 4.64 0.26 19.95
N LEU A 59 4.38 -0.83 19.22
CA LEU A 59 5.44 -1.74 18.83
C LEU A 59 6.51 -1.01 18.03
N VAL A 60 6.13 -0.23 17.01
CA VAL A 60 7.09 0.54 16.21
C VAL A 60 7.98 1.41 17.09
N LEU A 61 7.37 2.17 18.01
CA LEU A 61 8.11 3.04 18.90
C LEU A 61 9.15 2.26 19.73
N PHE A 62 8.71 1.21 20.44
CA PHE A 62 9.59 0.44 21.32
C PHE A 62 10.60 -0.40 20.55
N SER A 63 10.21 -0.95 19.40
CA SER A 63 11.10 -1.64 18.48
C SER A 63 12.23 -0.74 18.01
N ILE A 64 11.94 0.45 17.45
CA ILE A 64 12.98 1.37 16.96
C ILE A 64 13.94 1.76 18.08
N ILE A 65 13.40 2.13 19.24
CA ILE A 65 14.24 2.50 20.38
C ILE A 65 15.13 1.31 20.79
N SER A 66 14.56 0.12 20.95
CA SER A 66 15.31 -1.12 21.27
C SER A 66 16.36 -1.45 20.20
N GLY A 67 16.03 -1.31 18.92
CA GLY A 67 16.92 -1.54 17.80
C GLY A 67 18.14 -0.64 17.82
N ILE A 68 17.95 0.64 18.17
CA ILE A 68 19.04 1.61 18.26
C ILE A 68 19.89 1.41 19.50
N ILE A 69 19.27 1.09 20.64
CA ILE A 69 19.99 0.74 21.87
C ILE A 69 20.91 -0.47 21.65
N SER A 70 20.49 -1.42 20.80
CA SER A 70 21.28 -2.61 20.48
C SER A 70 22.48 -2.33 19.55
N LEU A 71 22.54 -1.14 18.92
CA LEU A 71 23.69 -0.73 18.11
C LEU A 71 24.86 -0.33 19.01
N LYS A 72 26.05 -0.88 18.71
CA LYS A 72 27.28 -0.49 19.40
C LYS A 72 27.84 0.85 18.91
N ASP A 73 27.50 1.25 17.68
CA ASP A 73 28.05 2.43 17.02
C ASP A 73 26.95 3.23 16.30
N ILE A 74 26.78 4.50 16.68
CA ILE A 74 25.78 5.41 16.09
C ILE A 74 26.14 5.76 14.63
N THR A 75 27.41 5.68 14.22
CA THR A 75 27.79 5.88 12.82
C THR A 75 27.25 4.78 11.90
N GLN A 76 27.04 3.57 12.44
CA GLN A 76 26.38 2.47 11.74
C GLN A 76 24.93 2.83 11.36
N LEU A 77 24.23 3.57 12.23
CA LEU A 77 22.85 4.02 12.00
C LEU A 77 22.74 4.91 10.75
N GLY A 78 23.63 5.90 10.63
CA GLY A 78 23.64 6.82 9.48
C GLY A 78 23.90 6.10 8.16
N ARG A 79 24.89 5.20 8.14
CA ARG A 79 25.21 4.39 6.96
C ARG A 79 24.06 3.45 6.58
N MET A 80 23.47 2.77 7.56
CA MET A 80 22.35 1.86 7.37
C MET A 80 21.10 2.61 6.85
N GLY A 81 20.83 3.80 7.39
CA GLY A 81 19.75 4.68 6.95
C GLY A 81 19.89 5.13 5.49
N ILE A 82 21.07 5.64 5.11
CA ILE A 82 21.31 6.07 3.72
C ILE A 82 21.18 4.90 2.75
N LYS A 83 21.82 3.75 3.04
CA LYS A 83 21.70 2.55 2.20
C LYS A 83 20.23 2.12 2.03
N THR A 84 19.47 2.14 3.12
CA THR A 84 18.05 1.75 3.14
C THR A 84 17.21 2.68 2.27
N LEU A 85 17.33 4.00 2.47
CA LEU A 85 16.60 4.99 1.68
C LEU A 85 16.97 4.94 0.21
N CYS A 86 18.26 4.80 -0.13
CA CYS A 86 18.70 4.64 -1.50
C CYS A 86 18.11 3.38 -2.15
N LEU A 87 18.11 2.24 -1.45
CA LEU A 87 17.51 1.01 -1.97
C LEU A 87 16.01 1.17 -2.21
N TYR A 88 15.26 1.74 -1.25
CA TYR A 88 13.83 1.98 -1.43
C TYR A 88 13.55 2.90 -2.62
N LEU A 89 14.25 4.02 -2.76
CA LEU A 89 14.08 4.91 -3.91
C LEU A 89 14.34 4.19 -5.25
N LEU A 90 15.39 3.37 -5.31
CA LEU A 90 15.73 2.62 -6.53
C LEU A 90 14.69 1.54 -6.85
N THR A 91 14.21 0.81 -5.85
CA THR A 91 13.17 -0.21 -6.06
C THR A 91 11.83 0.43 -6.42
N THR A 92 11.49 1.58 -5.84
CA THR A 92 10.28 2.34 -6.19
C THR A 92 10.33 2.83 -7.63
N LEU A 93 11.45 3.44 -8.03
CA LEU A 93 11.66 3.91 -9.40
C LEU A 93 11.51 2.76 -10.41
N PHE A 94 12.13 1.61 -10.11
CA PHE A 94 12.00 0.41 -10.92
C PHE A 94 10.55 -0.08 -10.97
N SER A 95 9.85 -0.08 -9.83
CA SER A 95 8.47 -0.55 -9.71
C SER A 95 7.50 0.26 -10.56
N VAL A 96 7.57 1.61 -10.52
CA VAL A 96 6.73 2.47 -11.37
C VAL A 96 7.07 2.27 -12.83
N SER A 97 8.37 2.22 -13.17
CA SER A 97 8.82 2.02 -14.55
C SER A 97 8.34 0.69 -15.11
N LEU A 98 8.38 -0.38 -14.31
CA LEU A 98 7.84 -1.68 -14.67
C LEU A 98 6.32 -1.59 -14.91
N GLY A 99 5.58 -0.89 -14.06
CA GLY A 99 4.16 -0.63 -14.25
C GLY A 99 3.86 0.06 -15.58
N LEU A 100 4.63 1.10 -15.91
CA LEU A 100 4.52 1.79 -17.20
C LEU A 100 4.80 0.86 -18.39
N VAL A 101 5.82 0.01 -18.31
CA VAL A 101 6.09 -0.98 -19.36
C VAL A 101 4.87 -1.91 -19.55
N TYR A 102 4.32 -2.43 -18.47
CA TYR A 102 3.17 -3.33 -18.53
C TYR A 102 1.93 -2.67 -19.15
N VAL A 103 1.58 -1.45 -18.73
CA VAL A 103 0.37 -0.77 -19.21
C VAL A 103 0.47 -0.32 -20.66
N ASN A 104 1.64 0.11 -21.13
CA ASN A 104 1.83 0.53 -22.53
C ASN A 104 1.94 -0.66 -23.51
N ILE A 105 2.29 -1.87 -23.02
CA ILE A 105 2.28 -3.08 -23.85
C ILE A 105 0.86 -3.61 -24.00
N VAL A 106 0.07 -3.59 -22.93
CA VAL A 106 -1.26 -4.23 -22.89
C VAL A 106 -2.39 -3.27 -23.26
N ASN A 107 -2.22 -1.97 -23.04
CA ASN A 107 -3.23 -0.92 -23.24
C ASN A 107 -4.61 -1.27 -22.68
N PRO A 108 -4.72 -1.62 -21.38
CA PRO A 108 -5.96 -2.14 -20.81
C PRO A 108 -7.13 -1.15 -20.85
N GLY A 109 -6.87 0.15 -20.93
CA GLY A 109 -7.90 1.18 -21.03
C GLY A 109 -8.62 1.21 -22.39
N GLU A 110 -8.01 0.66 -23.45
CA GLU A 110 -8.60 0.66 -24.79
C GLU A 110 -9.64 -0.45 -25.00
N ASN A 111 -9.66 -1.46 -24.14
CA ASN A 111 -10.47 -2.67 -24.30
C ASN A 111 -11.98 -2.49 -24.06
N GLN A 112 -12.47 -1.25 -23.97
CA GLN A 112 -13.89 -0.91 -23.91
C GLN A 112 -14.47 -0.56 -25.29
N SER A 113 -15.80 -0.65 -25.41
CA SER A 113 -16.50 -0.19 -26.61
C SER A 113 -16.22 1.28 -26.88
N LEU A 114 -16.09 1.64 -28.16
CA LEU A 114 -15.87 3.01 -28.59
C LEU A 114 -16.93 3.97 -28.02
N GLU A 115 -18.18 3.53 -27.94
CA GLU A 115 -19.29 4.31 -27.38
C GLU A 115 -19.02 4.80 -25.94
N ILE A 116 -18.72 3.89 -25.02
CA ILE A 116 -18.37 4.22 -23.62
C ILE A 116 -17.16 5.15 -23.57
N ARG A 117 -16.13 4.89 -24.38
CA ARG A 117 -14.92 5.70 -24.40
C ARG A 117 -15.18 7.12 -24.92
N THR A 118 -15.98 7.27 -25.98
CA THR A 118 -16.45 8.56 -26.51
C THR A 118 -17.23 9.34 -25.47
N GLU A 119 -18.14 8.66 -24.77
CA GLU A 119 -18.91 9.26 -23.69
C GLU A 119 -18.00 9.80 -22.57
N LYS A 120 -17.02 9.00 -22.14
CA LYS A 120 -16.06 9.38 -21.11
C LYS A 120 -15.11 10.48 -21.57
N ARG A 121 -14.73 10.50 -22.84
CA ARG A 121 -13.99 11.63 -23.45
C ARG A 121 -14.80 12.92 -23.38
N ILE A 122 -16.10 12.89 -23.70
CA ILE A 122 -16.98 14.06 -23.59
C ILE A 122 -17.06 14.52 -22.13
N GLU A 123 -17.20 13.61 -21.15
CA GLU A 123 -17.17 13.96 -19.72
C GLU A 123 -15.87 14.70 -19.33
N TYR A 124 -14.72 14.22 -19.81
CA TYR A 124 -13.43 14.86 -19.57
C TYR A 124 -13.35 16.27 -20.18
N GLU A 125 -13.84 16.47 -21.41
CA GLU A 125 -13.83 17.78 -22.05
C GLU A 125 -14.78 18.79 -21.39
N ILE A 126 -15.95 18.32 -20.91
CA ILE A 126 -16.84 19.15 -20.08
C ILE A 126 -16.08 19.60 -18.82
N TRP A 127 -15.42 18.67 -18.13
CA TRP A 127 -14.61 18.99 -16.96
C TRP A 127 -13.48 19.99 -17.27
N LEU A 128 -12.78 19.85 -18.41
CA LEU A 128 -11.78 20.82 -18.86
C LEU A 128 -12.38 22.21 -19.07
N SER A 129 -13.58 22.30 -19.65
CA SER A 129 -14.27 23.58 -19.86
C SER A 129 -14.65 24.29 -18.55
N GLU A 130 -14.87 23.52 -17.49
CA GLU A 130 -15.15 24.02 -16.14
C GLU A 130 -13.88 24.34 -15.34
N ASN A 131 -12.70 23.87 -15.81
CA ASN A 131 -11.41 24.03 -15.15
C ASN A 131 -10.37 24.70 -16.09
N PRO A 132 -10.55 25.98 -16.46
CA PRO A 132 -9.73 26.65 -17.49
C PRO A 132 -8.26 26.86 -17.10
N HIS A 133 -7.88 26.57 -15.85
CA HIS A 133 -6.51 26.63 -15.35
C HIS A 133 -5.71 25.36 -15.63
N VAL A 134 -6.37 24.29 -16.09
CA VAL A 134 -5.72 23.02 -16.46
C VAL A 134 -5.40 23.05 -17.94
N GLU A 135 -4.13 22.88 -18.29
CA GLU A 135 -3.73 22.77 -19.70
C GLU A 135 -4.21 21.45 -20.29
N ARG A 136 -4.68 21.50 -21.54
CA ARG A 136 -5.08 20.31 -22.29
C ARG A 136 -3.85 19.46 -22.59
N VAL A 137 -4.04 18.15 -22.48
CA VAL A 137 -3.00 17.15 -22.75
C VAL A 137 -2.88 16.84 -24.25
N ASP A 138 -3.95 17.04 -25.01
CA ASP A 138 -4.04 16.74 -26.44
C ASP A 138 -4.87 17.78 -27.21
N ASP A 139 -4.87 17.65 -28.54
CA ASP A 139 -5.58 18.54 -29.46
C ASP A 139 -7.03 18.10 -29.79
N ILE A 140 -7.54 17.05 -29.13
CA ILE A 140 -8.86 16.49 -29.42
C ILE A 140 -9.95 17.34 -28.73
N ASN A 141 -11.00 17.71 -29.48
CA ASN A 141 -12.11 18.53 -28.96
C ASN A 141 -13.46 18.13 -29.58
N PHE A 142 -14.12 17.15 -28.96
CA PHE A 142 -15.47 16.71 -29.31
C PHE A 142 -16.53 17.75 -29.00
N LEU A 143 -16.34 18.60 -27.99
CA LEU A 143 -17.29 19.68 -27.67
C LEU A 143 -17.51 20.68 -28.82
N SER A 144 -16.52 20.82 -29.71
CA SER A 144 -16.62 21.66 -30.91
C SER A 144 -17.11 20.93 -32.18
N ASP A 145 -17.19 19.60 -32.16
CA ASP A 145 -17.57 18.80 -33.32
C ASP A 145 -19.10 18.61 -33.37
N PRO A 146 -19.79 19.06 -34.44
CA PRO A 146 -21.24 18.93 -34.59
C PRO A 146 -21.75 17.48 -34.50
N ASN A 147 -20.92 16.49 -34.86
CA ASN A 147 -21.30 15.08 -34.88
C ASN A 147 -21.60 14.52 -33.47
N PHE A 148 -21.08 15.14 -32.41
CA PHE A 148 -21.31 14.70 -31.02
C PHE A 148 -22.35 15.54 -30.27
N SER A 149 -23.00 16.52 -30.93
CA SER A 149 -23.91 17.47 -30.28
C SER A 149 -25.06 16.82 -29.49
N GLU A 150 -25.65 15.76 -30.02
CA GLU A 150 -26.68 14.96 -29.34
C GLU A 150 -26.11 14.27 -28.09
N LYS A 151 -25.01 13.52 -28.25
CA LYS A 151 -24.30 12.82 -27.17
C LYS A 151 -23.84 13.78 -26.06
N ILE A 152 -23.36 14.97 -26.42
CA ILE A 152 -22.95 16.01 -25.46
C ILE A 152 -24.13 16.45 -24.60
N SER A 153 -25.31 16.61 -25.20
CA SER A 153 -26.52 17.02 -24.49
C SER A 153 -26.98 15.94 -23.51
N GLU A 154 -26.93 14.67 -23.91
CA GLU A 154 -27.21 13.51 -23.05
C GLU A 154 -26.24 13.43 -21.86
N VAL A 155 -24.94 13.51 -22.12
CA VAL A 155 -23.90 13.45 -21.08
C VAL A 155 -24.05 14.61 -20.09
N ARG A 156 -24.28 15.85 -20.57
CA ARG A 156 -24.54 17.01 -19.69
C ARG A 156 -25.77 16.82 -18.81
N ALA A 157 -26.83 16.23 -19.35
CA ALA A 157 -28.04 15.95 -18.57
C ALA A 157 -27.77 14.92 -17.47
N ARG A 158 -26.97 13.88 -17.77
CA ARG A 158 -26.59 12.85 -16.79
C ARG A 158 -25.68 13.40 -15.69
N ILE A 159 -24.63 14.16 -16.02
CA ILE A 159 -23.72 14.74 -15.01
C ILE A 159 -24.48 15.63 -14.01
N LYS A 160 -25.46 16.40 -14.47
CA LYS A 160 -26.30 17.23 -13.58
C LYS A 160 -27.17 16.43 -12.60
N GLY A 161 -27.45 15.16 -12.93
CA GLY A 161 -28.23 14.25 -12.09
C GLY A 161 -27.39 13.33 -11.19
N GLU A 162 -26.09 13.21 -11.44
CA GLU A 162 -25.18 12.41 -10.61
C GLU A 162 -24.64 13.24 -9.44
N GLU A 163 -25.06 12.93 -8.22
CA GLU A 163 -24.35 13.42 -7.04
C GLU A 163 -22.94 12.81 -7.01
N ILE A 164 -21.92 13.65 -6.79
CA ILE A 164 -20.58 13.18 -6.46
C ILE A 164 -20.72 12.26 -5.24
N THR A 165 -20.45 10.97 -5.42
CA THR A 165 -20.52 10.00 -4.32
C THR A 165 -19.85 10.56 -3.07
N GLY A 166 -20.56 10.56 -1.93
CA GLY A 166 -20.11 11.25 -0.71
C GLY A 166 -18.68 10.90 -0.27
N TRP A 167 -18.21 9.70 -0.61
CA TRP A 167 -16.82 9.28 -0.39
C TRP A 167 -15.78 10.04 -1.24
N VAL A 168 -16.06 10.29 -2.53
CA VAL A 168 -15.16 11.07 -3.38
C VAL A 168 -15.10 12.51 -2.86
N ALA A 169 -16.26 13.08 -2.49
CA ALA A 169 -16.33 14.40 -1.87
C ALA A 169 -15.49 14.48 -0.57
N ASP A 170 -15.56 13.47 0.30
CA ASP A 170 -14.73 13.39 1.51
C ASP A 170 -13.23 13.37 1.22
N LYS A 171 -12.80 12.64 0.18
CA LYS A 171 -11.40 12.56 -0.23
C LYS A 171 -10.91 13.87 -0.85
N VAL A 172 -11.72 14.51 -1.70
CA VAL A 172 -11.44 15.83 -2.28
C VAL A 172 -11.33 16.88 -1.17
N ASN A 173 -12.22 16.86 -0.18
CA ASN A 173 -12.18 17.76 0.98
C ASN A 173 -10.94 17.54 1.86
N LYS A 174 -10.50 16.28 2.04
CA LYS A 174 -9.24 15.99 2.74
C LYS A 174 -8.03 16.53 1.97
N ARG A 175 -8.02 16.40 0.64
CA ARG A 175 -6.96 16.93 -0.21
C ARG A 175 -6.92 18.46 -0.25
N ALA A 176 -8.08 19.14 -0.21
CA ALA A 176 -8.14 20.59 -0.15
C ALA A 176 -7.41 21.16 1.09
N LYS A 177 -7.35 20.37 2.19
CA LYS A 177 -6.56 20.71 3.38
C LYS A 177 -5.06 20.45 3.23
N GLU A 178 -4.63 19.68 2.23
CA GLU A 178 -3.22 19.38 1.95
C GLU A 178 -2.59 20.33 0.93
N LYS A 179 -3.36 20.91 -0.01
CA LYS A 179 -2.87 21.90 -1.02
C LYS A 179 -2.27 23.18 -0.43
N THR A 180 -2.45 23.45 0.86
CA THR A 180 -1.91 24.64 1.56
C THR A 180 -0.48 24.45 2.08
N LYS A 181 0.13 23.28 1.87
CA LYS A 181 1.46 22.95 2.36
C LYS A 181 2.56 23.30 1.35
N GLY A 182 3.64 23.96 1.82
CA GLY A 182 4.79 24.32 0.98
C GLY A 182 5.64 23.12 0.53
N PRO A 183 6.61 23.30 -0.38
CA PRO A 183 7.42 22.21 -0.94
C PRO A 183 8.28 21.46 0.09
N LEU A 184 8.63 22.11 1.22
CA LEU A 184 9.37 21.49 2.33
C LEU A 184 8.46 20.91 3.43
N SER A 185 7.15 20.97 3.26
CA SER A 185 6.20 20.47 4.27
C SER A 185 6.37 18.99 4.59
N ALA A 186 6.75 18.17 3.60
CA ALA A 186 7.05 16.76 3.83
C ALA A 186 8.24 16.57 4.78
N LEU A 187 9.23 17.47 4.74
CA LEU A 187 10.36 17.48 5.67
C LEU A 187 9.93 18.00 7.04
N GLU A 188 9.11 19.06 7.09
CA GLU A 188 8.55 19.58 8.35
C GLU A 188 7.68 18.54 9.06
N ASP A 189 6.89 17.75 8.32
CA ASP A 189 6.01 16.71 8.84
C ASP A 189 6.76 15.56 9.51
N VAL A 190 8.07 15.40 9.26
CA VAL A 190 8.93 14.46 10.01
C VAL A 190 9.04 14.88 11.48
N PHE A 191 9.05 16.18 11.76
CA PHE A 191 9.28 16.73 13.08
C PHE A 191 7.95 16.88 13.83
N SER A 192 7.81 16.14 14.93
CA SER A 192 6.65 16.27 15.80
C SER A 192 6.76 17.47 16.73
N SER A 193 5.71 18.28 16.82
CA SER A 193 5.55 19.24 17.91
C SER A 193 5.07 18.58 19.21
N ASN A 194 4.46 17.39 19.14
CA ASN A 194 3.97 16.64 20.29
C ASN A 194 3.88 15.14 20.00
N ILE A 195 4.71 14.35 20.70
CA ILE A 195 4.76 12.89 20.53
C ILE A 195 3.45 12.19 20.90
N PHE A 196 2.75 12.63 21.95
CA PHE A 196 1.50 12.00 22.37
C PHE A 196 0.41 12.17 21.32
N ARG A 197 0.36 13.34 20.67
CA ARG A 197 -0.54 13.55 19.53
C ARG A 197 -0.16 12.67 18.35
N SER A 198 1.14 12.49 18.10
CA SER A 198 1.63 11.64 17.01
C SER A 198 1.25 10.17 17.22
N LEU A 199 1.31 9.69 18.47
CA LEU A 199 0.87 8.34 18.86
C LEU A 199 -0.64 8.17 18.68
N THR A 200 -1.44 9.13 19.14
CA THR A 200 -2.90 9.08 19.00
C THR A 200 -3.34 9.17 17.53
N ASP A 201 -2.73 10.06 16.75
CA ASP A 201 -3.04 10.28 15.34
C ASP A 201 -2.39 9.24 14.41
N SER A 202 -1.62 8.27 14.96
CA SER A 202 -0.87 7.26 14.20
C SER A 202 0.07 7.84 13.13
N LYS A 203 0.74 8.96 13.45
CA LYS A 203 1.70 9.63 12.56
C LYS A 203 3.05 8.91 12.60
N MET A 204 3.14 7.84 11.82
CA MET A 204 4.27 6.90 11.86
C MET A 204 5.64 7.55 11.64
N LEU A 205 5.80 8.43 10.64
CA LEU A 205 7.08 9.09 10.37
C LEU A 205 7.58 9.92 11.57
N GLN A 206 6.67 10.59 12.26
CA GLN A 206 6.95 11.36 13.47
C GLN A 206 7.33 10.46 14.65
N ILE A 207 6.63 9.33 14.81
CA ILE A 207 6.94 8.31 15.82
C ILE A 207 8.32 7.69 15.56
N ILE A 208 8.62 7.39 14.30
CA ILE A 208 9.92 6.85 13.87
C ILE A 208 11.03 7.83 14.18
N PHE A 209 10.91 9.10 13.77
CA PHE A 209 11.91 10.13 14.05
C PHE A 209 12.14 10.30 15.54
N PHE A 210 11.07 10.39 16.33
CA PHE A 210 11.18 10.45 17.79
C PHE A 210 11.88 9.22 18.37
N GLY A 211 11.51 8.01 17.94
CA GLY A 211 12.16 6.77 18.38
C GLY A 211 13.65 6.75 18.04
N ILE A 212 14.02 7.27 16.86
CA ILE A 212 15.41 7.41 16.45
C ILE A 212 16.19 8.35 17.36
N LEU A 213 15.67 9.55 17.54
CA LEU A 213 16.29 10.57 18.40
C LEU A 213 16.38 10.09 19.85
N PHE A 214 15.30 9.53 20.38
CA PHE A 214 15.22 9.04 21.75
C PHE A 214 16.22 7.89 21.99
N GLY A 215 16.23 6.88 21.13
CA GLY A 215 17.18 5.76 21.24
C GLY A 215 18.63 6.20 21.08
N GLY A 216 18.89 7.12 20.14
CA GLY A 216 20.23 7.68 19.93
C GLY A 216 20.75 8.45 21.14
N VAL A 217 19.94 9.36 21.70
CA VAL A 217 20.30 10.12 22.91
C VAL A 217 20.41 9.21 24.12
N LEU A 218 19.51 8.23 24.29
CA LEU A 218 19.57 7.26 25.39
C LEU A 218 20.88 6.45 25.37
N SER A 219 21.39 6.14 24.17
CA SER A 219 22.67 5.44 24.00
C SER A 219 23.90 6.30 24.36
N MET A 220 23.75 7.63 24.44
CA MET A 220 24.80 8.57 24.87
C MET A 220 24.79 8.81 26.39
N ILE A 221 23.74 8.40 27.10
CA ILE A 221 23.63 8.56 28.56
C ILE A 221 24.48 7.48 29.26
N PRO A 222 25.15 7.80 30.40
CA PRO A 222 25.86 6.80 31.19
C PRO A 222 25.00 5.57 31.50
N LYS A 223 25.57 4.37 31.30
CA LYS A 223 24.81 3.11 31.33
C LYS A 223 24.07 2.89 32.64
N GLU A 224 24.61 3.37 33.76
CA GLU A 224 23.98 3.23 35.08
C GLU A 224 22.62 3.96 35.15
N LYS A 225 22.48 5.07 34.42
CA LYS A 225 21.24 5.85 34.35
C LYS A 225 20.33 5.40 33.20
N ALA A 226 20.89 4.95 32.09
CA ALA A 226 20.13 4.53 30.92
C ALA A 226 19.49 3.14 31.10
N LYS A 227 20.15 2.24 31.84
CA LYS A 227 19.75 0.82 31.94
C LYS A 227 18.28 0.59 32.35
N PRO A 228 17.71 1.25 33.37
CA PRO A 228 16.31 1.02 33.74
C PRO A 228 15.33 1.36 32.60
N VAL A 229 15.64 2.38 31.80
CA VAL A 229 14.84 2.79 30.65
C VAL A 229 15.00 1.79 29.51
N MET A 230 16.23 1.33 29.25
CA MET A 230 16.51 0.31 28.24
C MET A 230 15.76 -1.01 28.54
N ASP A 231 15.86 -1.51 29.78
CA ASP A 231 15.21 -2.74 30.22
C ASP A 231 13.67 -2.65 30.09
N LEU A 232 13.09 -1.48 30.41
CA LEU A 232 11.66 -1.21 30.23
C LEU A 232 11.26 -1.26 28.76
N VAL A 233 12.01 -0.57 27.88
CA VAL A 233 11.73 -0.53 26.45
C VAL A 233 11.80 -1.93 25.83
N GLU A 234 12.83 -2.70 26.17
CA GLU A 234 12.99 -4.08 25.70
C GLU A 234 11.84 -4.98 26.19
N GLY A 235 11.48 -4.88 27.47
CA GLY A 235 10.35 -5.62 28.03
C GLY A 235 9.02 -5.29 27.33
N LEU A 236 8.75 -4.01 27.06
CA LEU A 236 7.56 -3.58 26.32
C LEU A 236 7.57 -4.10 24.88
N ASN A 237 8.72 -4.05 24.20
CA ASN A 237 8.86 -4.58 22.85
C ASN A 237 8.50 -6.07 22.79
N GLU A 238 9.04 -6.88 23.72
CA GLU A 238 8.73 -8.32 23.80
C GLU A 238 7.24 -8.59 24.08
N VAL A 239 6.59 -7.78 24.92
CA VAL A 239 5.14 -7.89 25.18
C VAL A 239 4.35 -7.65 23.90
N PHE A 240 4.63 -6.58 23.16
CA PHE A 240 3.90 -6.29 21.91
C PHE A 240 4.14 -7.35 20.83
N VAL A 241 5.36 -7.88 20.70
CA VAL A 241 5.66 -9.02 19.82
C VAL A 241 4.84 -10.26 20.21
N LYS A 242 4.68 -10.54 21.52
CA LYS A 242 3.82 -11.64 22.00
C LYS A 242 2.34 -11.40 21.74
N MET A 243 1.84 -10.17 21.90
CA MET A 243 0.46 -9.82 21.58
C MET A 243 0.12 -10.13 20.13
N VAL A 244 1.05 -9.88 19.20
CA VAL A 244 0.89 -10.22 17.78
C VAL A 244 0.72 -11.71 17.60
N MET A 245 1.60 -12.53 18.19
CA MET A 245 1.48 -13.99 18.10
C MET A 245 0.13 -14.53 18.59
N VAL A 246 -0.48 -13.89 19.58
CA VAL A 246 -1.80 -14.26 20.09
C VAL A 246 -2.88 -13.96 19.04
N ILE A 247 -2.89 -12.75 18.47
CA ILE A 247 -3.87 -12.36 17.45
C ILE A 247 -3.75 -13.22 16.20
N MET A 248 -2.52 -13.61 15.82
CA MET A 248 -2.26 -14.47 14.67
C MET A 248 -3.03 -15.80 14.73
N LYS A 249 -3.33 -16.32 15.93
CA LYS A 249 -4.10 -17.57 16.08
C LYS A 249 -5.56 -17.44 15.61
N ALA A 250 -6.13 -16.25 15.71
CA ALA A 250 -7.50 -15.95 15.30
C ALA A 250 -7.60 -15.39 13.87
N MET A 251 -6.46 -15.19 13.21
CA MET A 251 -6.38 -14.56 11.88
C MET A 251 -7.34 -15.18 10.84
N PRO A 252 -7.44 -16.51 10.65
CA PRO A 252 -8.27 -17.09 9.59
C PRO A 252 -9.73 -16.63 9.62
N PHE A 253 -10.31 -16.53 10.81
CA PHE A 253 -11.69 -16.05 11.00
C PHE A 253 -11.83 -14.57 10.65
N PHE A 254 -10.89 -13.75 11.11
CA PHE A 254 -10.91 -12.31 10.82
C PHE A 254 -10.71 -12.01 9.33
N VAL A 255 -9.85 -12.78 8.65
CA VAL A 255 -9.64 -12.65 7.20
C VAL A 255 -10.91 -13.00 6.44
N PHE A 256 -11.63 -14.06 6.82
CA PHE A 256 -12.94 -14.37 6.26
C PHE A 256 -13.91 -13.17 6.35
N ALA A 257 -14.06 -12.63 7.56
CA ALA A 257 -15.00 -11.54 7.81
C ALA A 257 -14.62 -10.25 7.07
N LEU A 258 -13.33 -9.94 7.04
CA LEU A 258 -12.79 -8.79 6.31
C LEU A 258 -13.01 -8.94 4.81
N MET A 259 -12.77 -10.12 4.24
CA MET A 259 -13.01 -10.38 2.82
C MET A 259 -14.50 -10.27 2.45
N ALA A 260 -15.36 -10.88 3.26
CA ALA A 260 -16.80 -10.85 3.08
C ALA A 260 -17.36 -9.42 3.05
N GLY A 261 -17.03 -8.61 4.07
CA GLY A 261 -17.51 -7.24 4.19
C GLY A 261 -17.00 -6.32 3.09
N GLN A 262 -15.74 -6.48 2.69
CA GLN A 262 -15.11 -5.59 1.72
C GLN A 262 -15.62 -5.81 0.29
N ILE A 263 -15.84 -7.07 -0.13
CA ILE A 263 -16.40 -7.37 -1.45
C ILE A 263 -17.86 -6.91 -1.55
N VAL A 264 -18.68 -7.18 -0.52
CA VAL A 264 -20.07 -6.72 -0.48
C VAL A 264 -20.16 -5.18 -0.53
N LYS A 265 -19.27 -4.49 0.20
CA LYS A 265 -19.19 -3.02 0.17
C LYS A 265 -18.80 -2.48 -1.21
N ALA A 266 -17.94 -3.18 -1.95
CA ALA A 266 -17.55 -2.78 -3.29
C ALA A 266 -18.65 -3.03 -4.35
N ALA A 267 -19.45 -4.09 -4.18
CA ALA A 267 -20.48 -4.50 -5.14
C ALA A 267 -21.85 -3.82 -4.94
N GLY A 268 -22.13 -3.28 -3.75
CA GLY A 268 -23.49 -2.92 -3.32
C GLY A 268 -24.09 -1.60 -3.85
N SER A 269 -23.38 -0.80 -4.64
CA SER A 269 -23.82 0.57 -4.99
C SER A 269 -24.50 0.71 -6.35
N ASP A 270 -24.11 -0.06 -7.36
CA ASP A 270 -24.66 0.05 -8.72
C ASP A 270 -24.30 -1.20 -9.56
N PRO A 271 -25.08 -2.29 -9.47
CA PRO A 271 -24.78 -3.57 -10.10
C PRO A 271 -24.63 -3.46 -11.63
N ASP A 272 -25.43 -2.60 -12.26
CA ASP A 272 -25.47 -2.44 -13.72
C ASP A 272 -24.18 -1.76 -14.21
N LYS A 273 -23.75 -0.65 -13.57
CA LYS A 273 -22.46 0.01 -13.88
C LYS A 273 -21.26 -0.91 -13.63
N PHE A 274 -21.32 -1.75 -12.60
CA PHE A 274 -20.25 -2.71 -12.33
C PHE A 274 -20.13 -3.77 -13.44
N THR A 275 -21.25 -4.22 -14.00
CA THR A 275 -21.24 -5.17 -15.12
C THR A 275 -20.75 -4.54 -16.43
N GLU A 276 -21.12 -3.29 -16.71
CA GLU A 276 -20.68 -2.54 -17.88
C GLU A 276 -19.15 -2.32 -17.87
N LEU A 277 -18.59 -2.00 -16.71
CA LEU A 277 -17.15 -1.77 -16.53
C LEU A 277 -16.33 -3.03 -16.19
N MET A 278 -16.98 -4.19 -16.07
CA MET A 278 -16.34 -5.45 -15.67
C MET A 278 -15.15 -5.80 -16.56
N LYS A 279 -15.31 -5.62 -17.89
CA LYS A 279 -14.24 -5.92 -18.84
C LYS A 279 -13.02 -5.03 -18.59
N PHE A 280 -13.23 -3.75 -18.26
CA PHE A 280 -12.14 -2.84 -17.92
C PHE A 280 -11.47 -3.31 -16.63
N TYR A 281 -12.25 -3.62 -15.59
CA TYR A 281 -11.73 -4.10 -14.30
C TYR A 281 -10.89 -5.36 -14.43
N LEU A 282 -11.32 -6.35 -15.20
CA LEU A 282 -10.57 -7.59 -15.38
C LEU A 282 -9.24 -7.36 -16.10
N TRP A 283 -9.23 -6.57 -17.18
CA TRP A 283 -8.01 -6.28 -17.94
C TRP A 283 -7.05 -5.39 -17.15
N TYR A 284 -7.52 -4.25 -16.66
CA TYR A 284 -6.75 -3.34 -15.83
C TYR A 284 -6.21 -4.04 -14.57
N GLY A 285 -7.08 -4.73 -13.83
CA GLY A 285 -6.70 -5.47 -12.63
C GLY A 285 -5.71 -6.59 -12.93
N GLY A 286 -5.87 -7.28 -14.06
CA GLY A 286 -4.93 -8.31 -14.52
C GLY A 286 -3.53 -7.76 -14.78
N VAL A 287 -3.42 -6.60 -15.44
CA VAL A 287 -2.13 -5.92 -15.68
C VAL A 287 -1.48 -5.49 -14.38
N VAL A 288 -2.24 -4.90 -13.46
CA VAL A 288 -1.74 -4.54 -12.11
C VAL A 288 -1.22 -5.79 -11.38
N ILE A 289 -2.03 -6.84 -11.31
CA ILE A 289 -1.65 -8.08 -10.61
C ILE A 289 -0.42 -8.71 -11.24
N ALA A 290 -0.30 -8.73 -12.57
CA ALA A 290 0.88 -9.26 -13.26
C ALA A 290 2.16 -8.49 -12.90
N GLY A 291 2.10 -7.15 -12.87
CA GLY A 291 3.20 -6.30 -12.41
C GLY A 291 3.56 -6.56 -10.94
N LEU A 292 2.57 -6.63 -10.05
CA LEU A 292 2.78 -6.90 -8.62
C LEU A 292 3.36 -8.29 -8.36
N VAL A 293 2.87 -9.33 -9.06
CA VAL A 293 3.40 -10.70 -8.99
C VAL A 293 4.85 -10.74 -9.48
N THR A 294 5.16 -10.02 -10.55
CA THR A 294 6.54 -9.88 -11.05
C THR A 294 7.44 -9.24 -9.99
N MET A 295 6.99 -8.19 -9.31
CA MET A 295 7.73 -7.57 -8.22
C MET A 295 7.95 -8.54 -7.04
N ALA A 296 6.86 -9.07 -6.47
CA ALA A 296 6.90 -9.90 -5.26
C ALA A 296 7.65 -11.22 -5.45
N PHE A 297 7.45 -11.88 -6.59
CA PHE A 297 7.90 -13.26 -6.78
C PHE A 297 9.02 -13.39 -7.80
N ILE A 298 9.40 -12.35 -8.54
CA ILE A 298 10.54 -12.43 -9.49
C ILE A 298 11.61 -11.44 -9.09
N PHE A 299 11.31 -10.14 -9.11
CA PHE A 299 12.28 -9.08 -8.87
C PHE A 299 12.92 -9.17 -7.48
N TYR A 300 12.13 -9.17 -6.40
CA TYR A 300 12.69 -9.17 -5.05
C TYR A 300 13.47 -10.45 -4.69
N PRO A 301 12.97 -11.66 -5.00
CA PRO A 301 13.78 -12.85 -4.76
C PRO A 301 15.09 -12.88 -5.57
N ILE A 302 15.10 -12.30 -6.78
CA ILE A 302 16.32 -12.15 -7.60
C ILE A 302 17.28 -11.17 -6.95
N ILE A 303 16.83 -9.98 -6.55
CA ILE A 303 17.72 -8.98 -5.96
C ILE A 303 18.28 -9.48 -4.63
N VAL A 304 17.47 -10.13 -3.79
CA VAL A 304 17.94 -10.79 -2.58
C VAL A 304 19.00 -11.86 -2.90
N LYS A 305 18.77 -12.71 -3.89
CA LYS A 305 19.75 -13.73 -4.29
C LYS A 305 21.07 -13.12 -4.78
N ILE A 306 21.01 -12.07 -5.60
CA ILE A 306 22.20 -11.40 -6.14
C ILE A 306 23.03 -10.76 -5.03
N PHE A 307 22.39 -10.06 -4.10
CA PHE A 307 23.12 -9.31 -3.08
C PHE A 307 23.51 -10.14 -1.86
N THR A 308 22.73 -11.15 -1.47
CA THR A 308 22.93 -11.91 -0.22
C THR A 308 23.33 -13.37 -0.44
N GLY A 309 23.22 -13.89 -1.67
CA GLY A 309 23.36 -15.31 -1.96
C GLY A 309 22.19 -16.19 -1.47
N LEU A 310 21.18 -15.63 -0.79
CA LEU A 310 20.05 -16.39 -0.27
C LEU A 310 19.20 -16.99 -1.39
N GLY A 311 18.91 -18.29 -1.30
CA GLY A 311 18.10 -18.99 -2.29
C GLY A 311 16.67 -18.47 -2.37
N PHE A 312 16.16 -18.29 -3.60
CA PHE A 312 14.81 -17.82 -3.92
C PHE A 312 13.70 -18.48 -3.08
N ARG A 313 13.68 -19.82 -3.04
CA ARG A 313 12.67 -20.59 -2.29
C ARG A 313 12.80 -20.43 -0.79
N LYS A 314 14.02 -20.25 -0.28
CA LYS A 314 14.28 -20.06 1.16
C LYS A 314 13.74 -18.70 1.58
N PHE A 315 14.07 -17.63 0.84
CA PHE A 315 13.53 -16.30 1.08
C PHE A 315 12.00 -16.27 1.13
N LEU A 316 11.32 -16.74 0.07
CA LEU A 316 9.86 -16.72 0.00
C LEU A 316 9.21 -17.55 1.12
N ARG A 317 9.79 -18.70 1.49
CA ARG A 317 9.29 -19.49 2.63
C ARG A 317 9.42 -18.76 3.96
N SER A 318 10.46 -17.96 4.13
CA SER A 318 10.73 -17.24 5.37
C SER A 318 9.82 -16.03 5.59
N VAL A 319 9.32 -15.40 4.52
CA VAL A 319 8.48 -14.18 4.60
C VAL A 319 6.99 -14.44 4.36
N LYS A 320 6.59 -15.69 4.09
CA LYS A 320 5.21 -16.06 3.70
C LYS A 320 4.12 -15.59 4.68
N ASP A 321 4.39 -15.64 5.98
CA ASP A 321 3.38 -15.33 7.00
C ASP A 321 3.14 -13.80 7.03
N ALA A 322 4.19 -13.02 6.79
CA ALA A 322 4.08 -11.57 6.57
C ALA A 322 3.32 -11.27 5.27
N GLN A 323 3.60 -11.96 4.16
CA GLN A 323 2.89 -11.77 2.89
C GLN A 323 1.38 -12.04 3.02
N ILE A 324 0.99 -13.10 3.71
CA ILE A 324 -0.42 -13.46 3.89
C ILE A 324 -1.13 -12.48 4.84
N THR A 325 -0.43 -12.04 5.88
CA THR A 325 -0.93 -10.99 6.77
C THR A 325 -1.12 -9.67 6.01
N ALA A 326 -0.15 -9.28 5.19
CA ALA A 326 -0.21 -8.08 4.34
C ALA A 326 -1.41 -8.13 3.39
N PHE A 327 -1.61 -9.27 2.72
CA PHE A 327 -2.74 -9.48 1.83
C PHE A 327 -4.06 -9.28 2.57
N SER A 328 -4.24 -9.96 3.70
CA SER A 328 -5.50 -9.92 4.44
C SER A 328 -5.81 -8.60 5.13
N THR A 329 -4.79 -7.89 5.61
CA THR A 329 -4.97 -6.65 6.38
C THR A 329 -4.98 -5.42 5.48
N SER A 330 -4.33 -5.51 4.31
CA SER A 330 -4.08 -4.39 3.42
C SER A 330 -3.42 -3.19 4.11
N SER A 331 -2.54 -3.46 5.09
CA SER A 331 -1.77 -2.43 5.77
C SER A 331 -0.37 -2.92 6.11
N SER A 332 0.64 -2.23 5.58
CA SER A 332 2.05 -2.50 5.87
C SER A 332 2.36 -2.34 7.36
N VAL A 333 1.82 -1.28 7.98
CA VAL A 333 2.02 -1.00 9.42
C VAL A 333 1.32 -2.03 10.30
N ALA A 334 0.11 -2.47 9.95
CA ALA A 334 -0.57 -3.55 10.67
C ALA A 334 0.20 -4.89 10.57
N THR A 335 0.97 -5.08 9.50
CA THR A 335 1.74 -6.30 9.22
C THR A 335 3.16 -6.25 9.78
N LEU A 336 3.70 -5.06 10.02
CA LEU A 336 5.07 -4.85 10.49
C LEU A 336 5.51 -5.76 11.65
N PRO A 337 4.70 -5.97 12.71
CA PRO A 337 5.07 -6.92 13.76
C PRO A 337 5.36 -8.34 13.26
N VAL A 338 4.56 -8.81 12.29
CA VAL A 338 4.69 -10.15 11.69
C VAL A 338 5.92 -10.19 10.78
N THR A 339 6.19 -9.12 10.04
CA THR A 339 7.38 -8.98 9.20
C THR A 339 8.66 -9.06 10.03
N MET A 340 8.73 -8.32 11.14
CA MET A 340 9.87 -8.36 12.07
C MET A 340 10.09 -9.78 12.60
N GLY A 341 9.03 -10.41 13.10
CA GLY A 341 9.10 -11.79 13.60
C GLY A 341 9.54 -12.80 12.53
N CYS A 342 9.13 -12.65 11.27
CA CYS A 342 9.56 -13.52 10.18
C CYS A 342 11.07 -13.41 9.92
N LEU A 343 11.59 -12.19 9.85
CA LEU A 343 13.00 -11.95 9.58
C LEU A 343 13.91 -12.40 10.72
N GLU A 344 13.55 -12.07 11.97
CA GLU A 344 14.33 -12.42 13.16
C GLU A 344 14.35 -13.94 13.38
N ASN A 345 13.20 -14.60 13.26
CA ASN A 345 13.11 -16.02 13.60
C ASN A 345 13.56 -16.93 12.45
N ASN A 346 13.19 -16.60 11.20
CA ASN A 346 13.39 -17.48 10.04
C ASN A 346 14.66 -17.16 9.24
N LEU A 347 15.09 -15.89 9.20
CA LEU A 347 16.30 -15.46 8.48
C LEU A 347 17.44 -15.03 9.40
N LYS A 348 17.22 -15.02 10.72
CA LYS A 348 18.19 -14.59 11.74
C LYS A 348 18.75 -13.18 11.48
N VAL A 349 17.94 -12.32 10.86
CA VAL A 349 18.26 -10.89 10.76
C VAL A 349 18.31 -10.32 12.17
N SER A 350 19.28 -9.46 12.47
CA SER A 350 19.42 -8.87 13.80
C SER A 350 18.21 -8.00 14.15
N LYS A 351 17.89 -7.94 15.44
CA LYS A 351 16.85 -7.04 15.96
C LYS A 351 17.12 -5.58 15.62
N SER A 352 18.40 -5.19 15.50
CA SER A 352 18.77 -3.83 15.16
C SER A 352 18.32 -3.46 13.74
N THR A 353 18.66 -4.33 12.77
CA THR A 353 18.28 -4.10 11.38
C THR A 353 16.76 -4.18 11.20
N THR A 354 16.08 -5.20 11.74
CA THR A 354 14.62 -5.32 11.61
C THR A 354 13.88 -4.13 12.23
N SER A 355 14.31 -3.69 13.41
CA SER A 355 13.67 -2.60 14.15
C SER A 355 13.92 -1.23 13.56
N PHE A 356 14.93 -1.07 12.71
CA PHE A 356 15.21 0.20 12.05
C PHE A 356 14.68 0.24 10.61
N VAL A 357 15.00 -0.79 9.80
CA VAL A 357 14.72 -0.79 8.36
C VAL A 357 13.24 -0.99 8.05
N LEU A 358 12.57 -1.90 8.77
CA LEU A 358 11.19 -2.26 8.46
C LEU A 358 10.18 -1.15 8.83
N PRO A 359 10.28 -0.46 9.99
CA PRO A 359 9.37 0.64 10.26
C PRO A 359 9.50 1.81 9.29
N ILE A 360 10.73 2.13 8.86
CA ILE A 360 10.97 3.13 7.81
C ILE A 360 10.33 2.65 6.50
N GLY A 361 10.57 1.40 6.11
CA GLY A 361 9.99 0.77 4.92
C GLY A 361 8.47 0.85 4.88
N ALA A 362 7.79 0.51 5.99
CA ALA A 362 6.33 0.54 6.08
C ALA A 362 5.69 1.92 5.79
N THR A 363 6.48 3.00 5.76
CA THR A 363 6.04 4.37 5.48
C THR A 363 6.64 5.00 4.22
N VAL A 364 7.85 4.59 3.84
CA VAL A 364 8.60 5.16 2.71
C VAL A 364 8.53 4.25 1.48
N ASN A 365 8.58 2.94 1.69
CA ASN A 365 8.64 1.94 0.63
C ASN A 365 7.23 1.50 0.22
N MET A 366 6.72 2.13 -0.82
CA MET A 366 5.40 1.80 -1.36
C MET A 366 5.46 1.33 -2.82
N ASP A 367 6.44 0.48 -3.16
CA ASP A 367 6.67 -0.03 -4.52
C ASP A 367 5.40 -0.56 -5.22
N GLY A 368 4.58 -1.35 -4.53
CA GLY A 368 3.31 -1.83 -5.06
C GLY A 368 2.28 -0.73 -5.29
N THR A 369 2.25 0.30 -4.44
CA THR A 369 1.41 1.49 -4.63
C THR A 369 1.86 2.29 -5.84
N SER A 370 3.17 2.50 -6.00
CA SER A 370 3.71 3.33 -7.08
C SER A 370 3.56 2.61 -8.44
N LEU A 371 3.75 1.28 -8.50
CA LEU A 371 3.45 0.48 -9.70
C LEU A 371 1.96 0.58 -10.08
N TYR A 372 1.08 0.44 -9.10
CA TYR A 372 -0.35 0.61 -9.31
C TYR A 372 -0.70 2.00 -9.83
N GLN A 373 -0.09 3.05 -9.27
CA GLN A 373 -0.29 4.43 -9.73
C GLN A 373 0.12 4.63 -11.18
N GLY A 374 1.31 4.13 -11.56
CA GLY A 374 1.76 4.18 -12.95
C GLY A 374 0.79 3.52 -13.91
N ILE A 375 0.33 2.30 -13.59
CA ILE A 375 -0.63 1.56 -14.43
C ILE A 375 -2.00 2.26 -14.45
N ALA A 376 -2.51 2.69 -13.30
CA ALA A 376 -3.83 3.30 -13.19
C ALA A 376 -3.94 4.60 -13.98
N VAL A 377 -2.96 5.50 -13.87
CA VAL A 377 -2.99 6.79 -14.54
C VAL A 377 -3.02 6.61 -16.06
N VAL A 378 -2.15 5.75 -16.59
CA VAL A 378 -2.11 5.48 -18.04
C VAL A 378 -3.36 4.74 -18.51
N ALA A 379 -3.83 3.73 -17.76
CA ALA A 379 -5.04 3.01 -18.12
C ALA A 379 -6.29 3.90 -18.10
N LEU A 380 -6.39 4.84 -17.15
CA LEU A 380 -7.46 5.82 -17.11
C LEU A 380 -7.36 6.82 -18.27
N ALA A 381 -6.15 7.28 -18.63
CA ALA A 381 -5.96 8.14 -19.80
C ALA A 381 -6.39 7.42 -21.09
N GLN A 382 -5.95 6.18 -21.30
CA GLN A 382 -6.37 5.33 -22.41
C GLN A 382 -7.90 5.15 -22.46
N PHE A 383 -8.54 4.93 -21.30
CA PHE A 383 -9.99 4.78 -21.18
C PHE A 383 -10.75 6.04 -21.64
N HIS A 384 -10.19 7.23 -21.40
CA HIS A 384 -10.75 8.52 -21.83
C HIS A 384 -10.24 8.99 -23.20
N MET A 385 -9.54 8.13 -23.95
CA MET A 385 -8.94 8.47 -25.25
C MET A 385 -7.97 9.65 -25.16
N VAL A 386 -7.16 9.66 -24.10
CA VAL A 386 -6.06 10.60 -23.89
C VAL A 386 -4.75 9.84 -24.03
N ASP A 387 -3.92 10.24 -24.99
CA ASP A 387 -2.60 9.67 -25.20
C ASP A 387 -1.56 10.43 -24.38
N LEU A 388 -0.91 9.75 -23.44
CA LEU A 388 0.14 10.35 -22.62
C LEU A 388 1.50 10.25 -23.29
N SER A 389 2.11 11.42 -23.53
CA SER A 389 3.46 11.52 -24.06
C SER A 389 4.50 10.89 -23.11
N ILE A 390 5.66 10.53 -23.66
CA ILE A 390 6.78 10.00 -22.86
C ILE A 390 7.17 10.96 -21.73
N LEU A 391 7.13 12.28 -21.98
CA LEU A 391 7.43 13.29 -20.96
C LEU A 391 6.43 13.24 -19.80
N GLN A 392 5.12 13.12 -20.09
CA GLN A 392 4.10 12.99 -19.05
C GLN A 392 4.24 11.67 -18.28
N GLN A 393 4.61 10.58 -18.95
CA GLN A 393 4.91 9.32 -18.28
C GLN A 393 6.14 9.44 -17.36
N LEU A 394 7.18 10.19 -17.73
CA LEU A 394 8.30 10.49 -16.84
C LEU A 394 7.89 11.36 -15.65
N ILE A 395 6.97 12.31 -15.85
CA ILE A 395 6.38 13.09 -14.75
C ILE A 395 5.65 12.14 -13.78
N ILE A 396 4.86 11.18 -14.28
CA ILE A 396 4.19 10.15 -13.47
C ILE A 396 5.22 9.36 -12.64
N VAL A 397 6.33 8.95 -13.24
CA VAL A 397 7.41 8.25 -12.50
C VAL A 397 7.92 9.11 -11.34
N GLY A 398 8.27 10.37 -11.61
CA GLY A 398 8.78 11.28 -10.60
C GLY A 398 7.77 11.55 -9.50
N THR A 399 6.53 11.87 -9.85
CA THR A 399 5.48 12.25 -8.90
C THR A 399 4.99 11.06 -8.09
N ALA A 400 4.82 9.88 -8.68
CA ALA A 400 4.47 8.66 -7.94
C ALA A 400 5.59 8.25 -6.97
N THR A 401 6.86 8.35 -7.38
CA THR A 401 8.01 8.03 -6.51
C THR A 401 8.13 9.00 -5.33
N LEU A 402 7.89 10.30 -5.55
CA LEU A 402 7.87 11.29 -4.47
C LEU A 402 6.64 11.13 -3.57
N ALA A 403 5.46 10.87 -4.16
CA ALA A 403 4.22 10.69 -3.43
C ALA A 403 4.20 9.43 -2.56
N SER A 404 4.99 8.39 -2.90
CA SER A 404 5.15 7.23 -2.02
C SER A 404 5.90 7.54 -0.73
N ILE A 405 6.70 8.61 -0.68
CA ILE A 405 7.43 9.01 0.53
C ILE A 405 6.47 9.80 1.43
N GLY A 406 6.26 9.32 2.67
CA GLY A 406 5.43 10.01 3.65
C GLY A 406 3.92 9.75 3.48
N ALA A 407 3.54 8.87 2.56
CA ALA A 407 2.21 8.34 2.47
C ALA A 407 1.82 7.63 3.78
N ALA A 408 0.65 7.97 4.34
CA ALA A 408 0.15 7.28 5.51
C ALA A 408 -0.14 5.81 5.15
N ALA A 409 0.40 4.87 5.92
CA ALA A 409 0.22 3.41 5.72
C ALA A 409 -1.17 2.89 6.17
N ILE A 410 -2.21 3.60 5.74
CA ILE A 410 -3.61 3.37 6.09
C ILE A 410 -4.31 2.79 4.85
N PRO A 411 -5.26 1.84 5.00
CA PRO A 411 -6.01 1.29 3.86
C PRO A 411 -6.62 2.38 2.97
N SER A 412 -6.54 2.18 1.65
CA SER A 412 -7.03 3.13 0.63
C SER A 412 -6.37 4.52 0.67
N ALA A 413 -5.15 4.65 1.22
CA ALA A 413 -4.34 5.87 1.09
C ALA A 413 -3.84 6.07 -0.36
N GLY A 414 -3.59 4.98 -1.10
CA GLY A 414 -3.12 5.01 -2.48
C GLY A 414 -4.01 5.81 -3.44
N LEU A 415 -5.33 5.87 -3.19
CA LEU A 415 -6.27 6.64 -4.01
C LEU A 415 -6.17 8.16 -3.80
N ILE A 416 -5.78 8.65 -2.62
CA ILE A 416 -5.54 10.09 -2.41
C ILE A 416 -4.31 10.51 -3.20
N LEU A 417 -3.24 9.72 -3.08
CA LEU A 417 -1.98 9.95 -3.77
C LEU A 417 -2.16 9.87 -5.29
N MET A 418 -3.03 8.97 -5.77
CA MET A 418 -3.40 8.89 -7.19
C MET A 418 -3.91 10.23 -7.73
N MET A 419 -4.71 10.96 -6.94
CA MET A 419 -5.23 12.26 -7.37
C MET A 419 -4.10 13.28 -7.60
N VAL A 420 -3.00 13.18 -6.84
CA VAL A 420 -1.80 14.01 -7.02
C VAL A 420 -1.10 13.67 -8.33
N VAL A 421 -0.94 12.37 -8.61
CA VAL A 421 -0.30 11.90 -9.84
C VAL A 421 -1.14 12.29 -11.07
N LEU A 422 -2.46 12.10 -11.04
CA LEU A 422 -3.38 12.52 -12.12
C LEU A 422 -3.30 14.01 -12.42
N GLU A 423 -3.38 14.87 -11.40
CA GLU A 423 -3.27 16.32 -11.58
C GLU A 423 -1.89 16.73 -12.12
N SER A 424 -0.82 16.03 -11.74
CA SER A 424 0.54 16.38 -12.19
C SER A 424 0.75 16.26 -13.70
N VAL A 425 -0.14 15.54 -14.39
CA VAL A 425 -0.14 15.40 -15.85
C VAL A 425 -1.39 15.99 -16.51
N GLY A 426 -2.16 16.82 -15.79
CA GLY A 426 -3.32 17.53 -16.36
C GLY A 426 -4.60 16.70 -16.51
N LEU A 427 -4.72 15.60 -15.75
CA LEU A 427 -5.89 14.70 -15.80
C LEU A 427 -6.86 14.96 -14.64
N ASN A 428 -8.11 14.57 -14.85
CA ASN A 428 -9.15 14.76 -13.84
C ASN A 428 -8.92 13.81 -12.63
N PRO A 429 -8.71 14.35 -11.41
CA PRO A 429 -8.47 13.53 -10.22
C PRO A 429 -9.68 12.69 -9.80
N LEU A 430 -10.89 13.00 -10.27
CA LEU A 430 -12.12 12.27 -9.95
C LEU A 430 -12.21 10.92 -10.68
N TRP A 431 -11.37 10.68 -11.70
CA TRP A 431 -11.29 9.39 -12.39
C TRP A 431 -10.98 8.21 -11.45
N ILE A 432 -10.46 8.47 -10.25
CA ILE A 432 -10.29 7.43 -9.23
C ILE A 432 -11.60 6.71 -8.88
N ALA A 433 -12.76 7.34 -9.10
CA ALA A 433 -14.06 6.74 -8.87
C ALA A 433 -14.31 5.52 -9.76
N ILE A 434 -13.76 5.52 -10.98
CA ILE A 434 -13.91 4.43 -11.95
C ILE A 434 -13.23 3.17 -11.42
N ILE A 435 -12.01 3.30 -10.89
CA ILE A 435 -11.19 2.18 -10.39
C ILE A 435 -11.47 1.80 -8.94
N PHE A 436 -12.21 2.62 -8.20
CA PHE A 436 -12.52 2.39 -6.79
C PHE A 436 -13.14 1.01 -6.50
N PRO A 437 -14.09 0.48 -7.29
CA PRO A 437 -14.70 -0.82 -7.01
C PRO A 437 -13.70 -1.98 -6.98
N ILE A 438 -12.66 -1.94 -7.82
CA ILE A 438 -11.61 -2.97 -7.86
C ILE A 438 -10.40 -2.63 -6.99
N ASP A 439 -10.20 -1.35 -6.61
CA ASP A 439 -9.06 -0.89 -5.80
C ASP A 439 -8.89 -1.72 -4.55
N ARG A 440 -9.99 -2.13 -3.90
CA ARG A 440 -9.91 -2.90 -2.67
C ARG A 440 -9.18 -4.23 -2.83
N ILE A 441 -9.41 -4.93 -3.94
CA ILE A 441 -8.74 -6.21 -4.24
C ILE A 441 -7.27 -5.95 -4.56
N LEU A 442 -7.01 -4.92 -5.36
CA LEU A 442 -5.65 -4.54 -5.74
C LEU A 442 -4.84 -4.06 -4.53
N ASP A 443 -5.47 -3.39 -3.56
CA ASP A 443 -4.85 -2.92 -2.30
C ASP A 443 -4.22 -4.04 -1.49
N MET A 444 -4.92 -5.18 -1.42
CA MET A 444 -4.40 -6.38 -0.78
C MET A 444 -3.11 -6.84 -1.47
N CYS A 445 -3.12 -6.95 -2.80
CA CYS A 445 -1.95 -7.35 -3.59
C CYS A 445 -0.79 -6.35 -3.47
N ARG A 446 -1.07 -5.04 -3.52
CA ARG A 446 -0.06 -3.98 -3.39
C ARG A 446 0.66 -4.06 -2.05
N THR A 447 -0.10 -4.29 -0.97
CA THR A 447 0.46 -4.40 0.37
C THR A 447 1.42 -5.57 0.48
N VAL A 448 1.14 -6.71 -0.18
CA VAL A 448 2.07 -7.85 -0.23
C VAL A 448 3.40 -7.46 -0.85
N VAL A 449 3.38 -6.71 -1.96
CA VAL A 449 4.61 -6.24 -2.63
C VAL A 449 5.40 -5.32 -1.72
N ASN A 450 4.76 -4.33 -1.09
CA ASN A 450 5.43 -3.39 -0.17
C ASN A 450 6.12 -4.14 0.97
N VAL A 451 5.41 -5.03 1.67
CA VAL A 451 5.96 -5.83 2.78
C VAL A 451 7.06 -6.78 2.32
N THR A 452 6.94 -7.35 1.11
CA THR A 452 8.00 -8.20 0.53
C THR A 452 9.24 -7.37 0.21
N GLY A 453 9.08 -6.15 -0.29
CA GLY A 453 10.15 -5.20 -0.51
C GLY A 453 10.87 -4.82 0.78
N ASP A 454 10.12 -4.50 1.84
CA ASP A 454 10.66 -4.20 3.16
C ASP A 454 11.52 -5.37 3.69
N ALA A 455 10.99 -6.58 3.57
CA ALA A 455 11.69 -7.79 3.99
C ALA A 455 12.96 -8.05 3.17
N SER A 456 12.93 -7.73 1.87
CA SER A 456 14.06 -7.88 0.96
C SER A 456 15.17 -6.89 1.25
N VAL A 457 14.81 -5.61 1.42
CA VAL A 457 15.76 -4.55 1.75
C VAL A 457 16.37 -4.80 3.12
N ALA A 458 15.58 -5.18 4.14
CA ALA A 458 16.11 -5.55 5.45
C ALA A 458 17.12 -6.72 5.37
N ALA A 459 16.85 -7.75 4.57
CA ALA A 459 17.80 -8.85 4.37
C ALA A 459 19.09 -8.40 3.67
N ILE A 460 19.00 -7.55 2.65
CA ILE A 460 20.15 -7.00 1.93
C ILE A 460 20.99 -6.10 2.84
N ILE A 461 20.35 -5.26 3.62
CA ILE A 461 21.01 -4.36 4.57
C ILE A 461 21.75 -5.17 5.64
N ALA A 462 21.08 -6.16 6.23
CA ALA A 462 21.68 -7.04 7.24
C ALA A 462 22.92 -7.76 6.70
N TYR A 463 22.85 -8.27 5.47
CA TYR A 463 24.01 -8.86 4.80
C TYR A 463 25.13 -7.82 4.59
N SER A 464 24.79 -6.61 4.14
CA SER A 464 25.76 -5.54 3.89
C SER A 464 26.45 -5.00 5.15
N GLU A 465 25.85 -5.20 6.32
CA GLU A 465 26.40 -4.84 7.62
C GLU A 465 27.06 -6.06 8.33
N ASN A 466 27.27 -7.18 7.60
CA ASN A 466 27.86 -8.43 8.09
C ASN A 466 27.10 -9.05 9.28
N GLU A 467 25.81 -8.80 9.39
CA GLU A 467 24.96 -9.37 10.45
C GLU A 467 24.43 -10.76 10.09
N ILE A 468 24.52 -11.14 8.81
CA ILE A 468 24.15 -12.45 8.29
C ILE A 468 25.33 -12.94 7.43
N SER A 469 25.89 -14.10 7.77
CA SER A 469 26.84 -14.81 6.91
C SER A 469 26.07 -15.53 5.79
N SER A 470 26.52 -15.38 4.54
CA SER A 470 25.90 -16.06 3.40
C SER A 470 26.28 -17.55 3.35
N VAL A 471 25.28 -18.35 2.98
CA VAL A 471 25.33 -19.76 2.53
C VAL A 471 26.09 -20.73 3.46
N ASP A 472 25.41 -21.16 4.54
CA ASP A 472 25.26 -22.55 5.02
C ASP A 472 24.96 -22.66 6.53
N ASP A 473 25.00 -21.57 7.29
CA ASP A 473 24.74 -21.57 8.75
C ASP A 473 23.26 -21.32 9.15
N LEU A 474 22.31 -21.54 8.24
CA LEU A 474 20.85 -21.40 8.48
C LEU A 474 20.06 -22.66 8.18
#